data_AF-A0ABD1B6S2-F1
#
_entry.id   AF-A0ABD1B6S2-F1
#
_cell.length_a   1.000
_cell.length_b   1.000
_cell.length_c   1.000
_cell.angle_alpha   90.00
_cell.angle_beta   90.00
_cell.angle_gamma   90.00
#
_symmetry.space_group_name_H-M   'P 1'
#
loop_
_entity.id
_entity.type
_entity.pdbx_description
1 polymer ?
#
loop_
_entity_poly.entity_id
_entity_poly.type
_entity_poly.pdbx_seq_one_letter_code
_entity_poly.pdbx_strand_id
1 'polypeptide(L)'
;MPELRHLQHFGNILTNVGLNAILDGCPHLVHLDLRKCFNINFAGDFEKRCFERIKDVKRPNDSTAGHPYGPFPMTANYDYNDYYGC
;
A
#
# COMPACT_ATOMS: atom_id res chain seq x y z
N MET A 1 -3.22 16.54 -4.27
CA MET A 1 -1.94 16.49 -5.01
C MET A 1 -2.25 16.01 -6.42
N PRO A 2 -2.54 16.92 -7.36
CA PRO A 2 -3.13 16.51 -8.64
C PRO A 2 -2.20 15.62 -9.46
N GLU A 3 -0.88 15.87 -9.46
CA GLU A 3 0.09 15.16 -10.30
C GLU A 3 0.66 13.86 -9.72
N LEU A 4 0.18 13.40 -8.55
CA LEU A 4 0.70 12.17 -7.95
C LEU A 4 0.23 10.95 -8.75
N ARG A 5 1.19 10.24 -9.38
CA ARG A 5 0.93 9.09 -10.25
C ARG A 5 1.30 7.74 -9.64
N HIS A 6 2.29 7.71 -8.76
CA HIS A 6 2.73 6.47 -8.11
C HIS A 6 2.77 6.72 -6.60
N LEU A 7 1.99 5.93 -5.86
CA LEU A 7 2.01 5.93 -4.41
C LEU A 7 2.33 4.52 -3.93
N GLN A 8 3.43 4.37 -3.23
CA GLN A 8 3.82 3.12 -2.61
C GLN A 8 3.76 3.29 -1.10
N HIS A 9 2.87 2.53 -0.45
CA HIS A 9 2.75 2.57 0.99
C HIS A 9 2.79 1.15 1.55
N PHE A 10 3.98 0.75 1.98
CA PHE A 10 4.25 -0.59 2.47
C PHE A 10 4.15 -0.64 4.00
N GLY A 11 3.37 -1.56 4.55
CA GLY A 11 3.34 -1.85 6.00
C GLY A 11 2.90 -0.68 6.88
N ASN A 12 2.13 0.27 6.35
CA ASN A 12 1.65 1.42 7.10
C ASN A 12 0.33 1.10 7.83
N ILE A 13 0.00 1.90 8.83
CA ILE A 13 -1.29 1.91 9.55
C ILE A 13 -2.44 2.53 8.74
N LEU A 14 -2.34 2.55 7.41
CA LEU A 14 -3.34 3.17 6.53
C LEU A 14 -4.73 2.57 6.77
N THR A 15 -5.71 3.45 6.97
CA THR A 15 -7.11 3.06 7.23
C THR A 15 -7.96 3.20 5.98
N ASN A 16 -9.17 2.64 6.01
CA ASN A 16 -10.18 2.83 4.95
C ASN A 16 -10.49 4.31 4.69
N VAL A 17 -10.50 5.14 5.74
CA VAL A 17 -10.71 6.60 5.63
C VAL A 17 -9.53 7.24 4.89
N GLY A 18 -8.30 6.89 5.25
CA GLY A 18 -7.10 7.37 4.57
C GLY A 18 -7.05 6.96 3.10
N LEU A 19 -7.42 5.71 2.79
CA LEU A 19 -7.50 5.23 1.41
C LEU A 19 -8.51 6.04 0.59
N ASN A 20 -9.70 6.34 1.12
CA ASN A 20 -10.67 7.21 0.44
C ASN A 20 -10.10 8.61 0.19
N ALA A 21 -9.46 9.22 1.19
CA ALA A 21 -8.86 10.53 1.04
C ALA A 21 -7.77 10.55 -0.06
N ILE A 22 -7.00 9.47 -0.21
CA ILE A 22 -6.03 9.30 -1.31
C ILE A 22 -6.75 9.23 -2.65
N LEU A 23 -7.77 8.38 -2.77
CA LEU A 23 -8.53 8.21 -4.02
C LEU A 23 -9.20 9.50 -4.47
N ASP A 24 -9.70 10.30 -3.53
CA ASP A 24 -10.37 11.57 -3.84
C ASP A 24 -9.36 12.71 -4.07
N GLY A 25 -8.22 12.71 -3.37
CA GLY A 25 -7.19 13.76 -3.47
C GLY A 25 -6.12 13.56 -4.56
N CYS A 26 -6.05 12.36 -5.17
CA CYS A 26 -5.08 11.98 -6.18
C CYS A 26 -5.79 11.44 -7.45
N PRO A 27 -6.35 12.32 -8.30
CA PRO A 27 -7.15 11.89 -9.46
C PRO A 27 -6.34 11.20 -10.56
N HIS A 28 -5.03 11.44 -10.64
CA HIS A 28 -4.15 10.89 -11.67
C HIS A 28 -3.30 9.70 -11.18
N LEU A 29 -3.70 9.07 -10.07
CA LEU A 29 -2.98 7.94 -9.52
C LEU A 29 -3.05 6.73 -10.46
N VAL A 30 -1.90 6.25 -10.90
CA VAL A 30 -1.74 5.12 -11.85
C VAL A 30 -1.28 3.85 -11.14
N HIS A 31 -0.50 4.01 -10.06
CA HIS A 31 0.02 2.91 -9.26
C HIS A 31 -0.25 3.14 -7.78
N LEU A 32 -0.79 2.11 -7.12
CA LEU A 32 -1.05 2.08 -5.69
C LEU A 32 -0.59 0.76 -5.09
N ASP A 33 0.41 0.81 -4.23
CA ASP A 33 0.87 -0.36 -3.49
C ASP A 33 0.39 -0.29 -2.04
N LEU A 34 -0.48 -1.23 -1.65
CA LEU A 34 -1.03 -1.36 -0.29
C LEU A 34 -0.50 -2.58 0.44
N ARG A 35 0.54 -3.27 -0.06
CA ARG A 35 1.05 -4.50 0.57
C ARG A 35 1.37 -4.26 2.05
N LYS A 36 0.98 -5.22 2.89
CA LYS A 36 1.08 -5.16 4.36
C LYS A 36 0.23 -4.07 5.06
N CYS A 37 -0.64 -3.35 4.35
CA CYS A 37 -1.62 -2.44 4.97
C CYS A 37 -2.85 -3.23 5.47
N PHE A 38 -2.70 -3.99 6.54
CA PHE A 38 -3.73 -4.91 7.05
C PHE A 38 -4.91 -4.22 7.76
N ASN A 39 -4.79 -2.92 8.06
CA ASN A 39 -5.89 -2.12 8.62
C ASN A 39 -6.95 -1.75 7.56
N ILE A 40 -6.67 -2.03 6.28
CA ILE A 40 -7.60 -1.78 5.18
C ILE A 40 -8.43 -3.04 4.95
N ASN A 41 -9.76 -2.90 4.97
CA ASN A 41 -10.64 -3.93 4.47
C ASN A 41 -10.75 -3.77 2.95
N PHE A 42 -9.77 -4.32 2.22
CA PHE A 42 -9.69 -4.19 0.77
C PHE A 42 -10.65 -5.17 0.07
N ALA A 43 -11.95 -4.88 0.16
CA ALA A 43 -13.02 -5.66 -0.45
C ALA A 43 -14.20 -4.75 -0.85
N GLY A 44 -15.07 -5.25 -1.72
CA GLY A 44 -16.30 -4.56 -2.13
C GLY A 44 -16.01 -3.25 -2.87
N ASP A 45 -16.59 -2.14 -2.38
CA ASP A 45 -16.53 -0.85 -3.07
C ASP A 45 -15.11 -0.28 -3.17
N PHE A 46 -14.26 -0.49 -2.15
CA PHE A 46 -12.87 -0.02 -2.19
C PHE A 46 -12.07 -0.72 -3.28
N GLU A 47 -12.22 -2.03 -3.37
CA GLU A 47 -11.58 -2.84 -4.40
C GLU A 47 -12.03 -2.39 -5.79
N LYS A 48 -13.35 -2.28 -5.98
CA LYS A 48 -13.93 -1.83 -7.24
C LYS A 48 -13.43 -0.44 -7.66
N ARG A 49 -13.50 0.55 -6.76
CA ARG A 49 -13.04 1.92 -7.05
C ARG A 49 -11.55 1.97 -7.39
N CYS A 50 -10.72 1.18 -6.71
CA CYS A 50 -9.28 1.12 -7.00
C CYS A 50 -9.03 0.56 -8.40
N PHE A 51 -9.63 -0.58 -8.75
CA PHE A 51 -9.42 -1.21 -10.06
C PHE A 51 -10.07 -0.45 -11.23
N GLU A 52 -11.14 0.31 -11.00
CA GLU A 52 -11.75 1.15 -12.03
C GLU A 52 -10.89 2.37 -12.39
N ARG A 53 -10.13 2.91 -11.42
CA ARG A 53 -9.41 4.18 -11.59
C ARG A 53 -7.90 4.02 -11.75
N ILE A 54 -7.31 3.01 -11.12
CA ILE A 54 -5.87 2.82 -10.98
C ILE A 54 -5.46 1.60 -11.79
N LYS A 55 -4.41 1.75 -12.61
CA LYS A 55 -3.97 0.69 -13.53
C LYS A 55 -3.25 -0.45 -12.84
N ASP A 56 -2.42 -0.15 -11.85
CA ASP A 56 -1.65 -1.15 -11.10
C ASP A 56 -1.89 -0.98 -9.61
N VAL A 57 -2.61 -1.94 -9.03
CA VAL A 57 -2.93 -1.97 -7.61
C VAL A 57 -2.36 -3.24 -7.00
N LYS A 58 -1.56 -3.11 -5.93
CA LYS A 58 -1.12 -4.24 -5.11
C LYS A 58 -1.94 -4.30 -3.83
N ARG A 59 -2.57 -5.43 -3.59
CA ARG A 59 -3.44 -5.66 -2.42
C ARG A 59 -2.63 -5.81 -1.13
N PRO A 60 -3.24 -5.60 0.04
CA PRO A 60 -2.58 -5.84 1.33
C PRO A 60 -1.92 -7.22 1.48
N ASN A 61 -2.56 -8.24 0.91
CA ASN A 61 -2.13 -9.63 0.99
C ASN A 61 -1.27 -10.09 -0.20
N ASP A 62 -0.99 -9.22 -1.18
CA ASP A 62 -0.15 -9.60 -2.31
C ASP A 62 1.29 -9.87 -1.87
N SER A 63 1.96 -10.76 -2.61
CA SER A 63 3.34 -11.12 -2.33
C SER A 63 4.26 -9.89 -2.34
N THR A 64 5.18 -9.85 -1.40
CA THR A 64 6.24 -8.84 -1.33
C THR A 64 7.46 -9.23 -2.16
N ALA A 65 7.42 -10.39 -2.82
CA ALA A 65 8.48 -10.82 -3.74
C ALA A 65 8.69 -9.76 -4.83
N GLY A 66 9.96 -9.41 -5.09
CA GLY A 66 10.33 -8.37 -6.05
C GLY A 66 10.20 -6.93 -5.54
N HIS A 67 9.87 -6.71 -4.26
CA HIS A 67 10.03 -5.39 -3.65
C HIS A 67 11.53 -5.09 -3.44
N PRO A 68 12.03 -3.87 -3.74
CA PRO A 68 13.46 -3.55 -3.69
C PRO A 68 14.10 -3.73 -2.30
N TYR A 69 13.28 -3.78 -1.25
CA TYR A 69 13.74 -3.97 0.14
C TYR A 69 13.64 -5.41 0.65
N GLY A 70 13.54 -6.40 -0.25
CA GLY A 70 13.56 -7.83 0.11
C GLY A 70 12.26 -8.35 0.75
N PRO A 71 12.13 -9.68 0.91
CA PRO A 71 10.99 -10.27 1.59
C PRO A 71 11.03 -9.89 3.06
N PHE A 72 10.10 -9.05 3.53
CA PHE A 72 9.85 -8.89 4.95
C PHE A 72 9.46 -10.26 5.53
N PRO A 73 10.31 -10.92 6.34
CA PRO A 73 9.98 -12.22 6.88
C PRO A 73 8.77 -12.08 7.80
N MET A 74 7.67 -12.75 7.45
CA MET A 74 6.45 -12.82 8.26
C MET A 74 6.65 -13.55 9.61
N THR A 75 7.86 -14.01 9.93
CA THR A 75 8.12 -14.92 11.07
C THR A 75 9.33 -14.57 11.93
N ALA A 76 10.01 -13.44 11.73
CA ALA A 76 11.12 -13.06 12.61
C ALA A 76 10.61 -12.11 13.69
N ASN A 77 10.85 -12.44 14.97
CA ASN A 77 10.88 -11.46 16.05
C ASN A 77 11.71 -10.26 15.58
N TYR A 78 11.04 -9.13 15.29
CA TYR A 78 11.74 -7.92 14.92
C TYR A 78 12.30 -7.29 16.18
N ASP A 79 13.60 -7.45 16.38
CA ASP A 79 14.37 -6.49 17.17
C ASP A 79 14.33 -5.17 16.40
N TYR A 80 13.68 -4.17 16.99
CA TYR A 80 13.30 -2.89 16.39
C TYR A 80 14.50 -2.00 16.02
N ASN A 81 15.73 -2.49 16.21
CA ASN A 81 16.94 -1.69 16.25
C ASN A 81 17.74 -1.63 14.94
N ASP A 82 17.40 -2.39 13.90
CA ASP A 82 18.20 -2.40 12.67
C ASP A 82 17.79 -1.32 11.64
N TYR A 83 16.71 -0.56 11.90
CA TYR A 83 16.18 0.45 10.96
C TYR A 83 16.87 1.83 11.05
N TYR A 84 17.81 2.02 11.99
CA TYR A 84 18.59 3.26 12.13
C TYR A 84 20.12 3.06 12.01
N GLY A 85 20.57 1.93 11.47
CA GLY A 85 21.99 1.62 11.33
C GLY A 85 22.56 1.89 9.93
N CYS A 86 23.26 3.03 9.80
CA CYS A 86 24.12 3.49 8.70
C CYS A 86 23.46 4.32 7.58
#